data_AF-A0A971CA21-F1
#
_entry.id   AF-A0A971CA21-F1
#
_cell.length_a   1.000
_cell.length_b   1.000
_cell.length_c   1.000
_cell.angle_alpha   90.00
_cell.angle_beta   90.00
_cell.angle_gamma   90.00
#
_symmetry.space_group_name_H-M   'P 1'
#
loop_
_entity.id
_entity.type
_entity.pdbx_description
1 polymer ?
#
loop_
_entity_poly.entity_id
_entity_poly.type
_entity_poly.pdbx_seq_one_letter_code
_entity_poly.pdbx_strand_id
1 'polypeptide(L)'
;MRYFAVIILILLYGCAGTNNYSLSDDFYGDLGSEDLRVAGELYLDYFDENLTNLTYDYYIGYLSKTEAPSAKGLTEIIKNADDHYLTADTSNFYLGLYFADDNVIICDYSGSAFTDSVAVYGLNDSIPELKEFVEKTGRKNR
;
A
#
# COMPACT_ATOMS: atom_id res chain seq x y z
N MET A 1 -17.90 -31.84 -51.87
CA MET A 1 -16.97 -32.39 -50.86
C MET A 1 -16.64 -31.28 -49.88
N ARG A 2 -16.69 -31.61 -48.59
CA ARG A 2 -16.84 -30.69 -47.46
C ARG A 2 -15.58 -29.83 -47.24
N TYR A 3 -15.79 -28.56 -46.93
CA TYR A 3 -14.76 -27.59 -46.55
C TYR A 3 -14.19 -27.89 -45.15
N PHE A 4 -12.86 -27.83 -45.07
CA PHE A 4 -12.02 -27.18 -44.05
C PHE A 4 -12.60 -26.94 -42.65
N ALA A 5 -11.93 -27.50 -41.63
CA ALA A 5 -11.62 -26.79 -40.39
C ALA A 5 -10.54 -27.57 -39.60
N VAL A 6 -9.28 -27.21 -39.77
CA VAL A 6 -8.23 -27.52 -38.79
C VAL A 6 -8.29 -26.42 -37.74
N ILE A 7 -8.84 -26.71 -36.57
CA ILE A 7 -8.82 -25.79 -35.43
C ILE A 7 -7.45 -25.90 -34.78
N ILE A 8 -6.58 -24.93 -35.08
CA ILE A 8 -5.33 -24.72 -34.34
C ILE A 8 -5.72 -24.06 -33.02
N LEU A 9 -5.67 -24.83 -31.93
CA LEU A 9 -5.84 -24.34 -30.57
C LEU A 9 -4.57 -23.57 -30.19
N ILE A 10 -4.55 -22.26 -30.44
CA ILE A 10 -3.49 -21.37 -29.94
C ILE A 10 -3.73 -21.21 -28.45
N LEU A 11 -3.01 -22.00 -27.65
CA LEU A 11 -2.85 -21.75 -26.23
C LEU A 11 -2.11 -20.42 -26.10
N LEU A 12 -2.88 -19.35 -25.86
CA LEU A 12 -2.32 -18.10 -25.35
C LEU A 12 -1.78 -18.43 -23.95
N TYR A 13 -0.49 -18.75 -23.89
CA TYR A 13 0.31 -18.46 -22.72
C TYR A 13 0.18 -16.95 -22.52
N GLY A 14 -0.79 -16.55 -21.69
CA GLY A 14 -0.78 -15.25 -21.07
C GLY A 14 0.54 -15.18 -20.32
N CYS A 15 1.52 -14.49 -20.90
CA CYS A 15 2.64 -13.97 -20.15
C CYS A 15 1.97 -13.19 -19.02
N ALA A 16 2.02 -13.72 -17.79
CA ALA A 16 1.68 -12.94 -16.61
C ALA A 16 2.63 -11.74 -16.68
N GLY A 17 2.10 -10.60 -17.11
CA GLY A 17 2.86 -9.36 -17.06
C GLY A 17 3.23 -9.19 -15.61
N THR A 18 4.52 -9.20 -15.31
CA THR A 18 4.99 -8.60 -14.07
C THR A 18 4.50 -7.16 -14.16
N ASN A 19 3.43 -6.85 -13.44
CA ASN A 19 3.05 -5.47 -13.25
C ASN A 19 4.19 -4.86 -12.44
N ASN A 20 5.17 -4.30 -13.15
CA ASN A 20 6.29 -3.60 -12.54
C ASN A 20 5.72 -2.29 -11.99
N TYR A 21 5.09 -2.36 -10.82
CA TYR A 21 4.79 -1.18 -10.04
C TYR A 21 6.14 -0.62 -9.59
N SER A 22 6.34 0.68 -9.77
CA SER A 22 7.58 1.35 -9.41
C SER A 22 7.34 2.16 -8.15
N LEU A 23 8.07 1.83 -7.08
CA LEU A 23 8.18 2.64 -5.86
C LEU A 23 8.98 3.92 -6.19
N SER A 24 8.30 4.88 -6.82
CA SER A 24 8.85 6.15 -7.27
C SER A 24 8.66 7.26 -6.24
N ASP A 25 9.35 8.40 -6.44
CA ASP A 25 9.16 9.60 -5.62
C ASP A 25 7.70 10.06 -5.60
N ASP A 26 6.98 9.94 -6.73
CA ASP A 26 5.56 10.25 -6.83
C ASP A 26 4.72 9.35 -5.92
N PHE A 27 5.02 8.03 -5.89
CA PHE A 27 4.33 7.10 -5.01
C PHE A 27 4.51 7.48 -3.53
N TYR A 28 5.71 7.83 -3.08
CA TYR A 28 5.95 8.21 -1.68
C TYR A 28 5.28 9.54 -1.31
N GLY A 29 5.18 10.47 -2.26
CA GLY A 29 4.43 11.72 -2.07
C GLY A 29 2.92 11.48 -2.00
N ASP A 30 2.40 10.68 -2.93
CA ASP A 30 0.99 10.30 -2.98
C ASP A 30 0.58 9.53 -1.73
N LEU A 31 1.38 8.56 -1.28
CA LEU A 31 1.13 7.78 -0.07
C LEU A 31 0.93 8.67 1.16
N GLY A 32 1.92 9.51 1.49
CA GLY A 32 1.83 10.37 2.68
C GLY A 32 0.72 11.40 2.59
N SER A 33 0.48 11.98 1.41
CA SER A 33 -0.57 12.99 1.25
C SER A 33 -1.98 12.39 1.30
N GLU A 34 -2.20 11.23 0.67
CA GLU A 34 -3.48 10.53 0.71
C GLU A 34 -3.74 9.91 2.09
N ASP A 35 -2.72 9.39 2.79
CA ASP A 35 -2.90 8.86 4.14
C ASP A 35 -3.29 9.96 5.13
N LEU A 36 -2.68 11.15 5.02
CA LEU A 36 -3.11 12.33 5.78
C LEU A 36 -4.55 12.72 5.48
N ARG A 37 -4.93 12.77 4.21
CA ARG A 37 -6.30 13.11 3.79
C ARG A 37 -7.31 12.09 4.31
N VAL A 38 -7.03 10.81 4.10
CA VAL A 38 -7.89 9.69 4.52
C VAL A 38 -8.01 9.66 6.04
N ALA A 39 -6.92 9.85 6.80
CA ALA A 39 -7.01 9.93 8.26
C ALA A 39 -7.96 11.04 8.71
N GLY A 40 -7.85 12.24 8.13
CA GLY A 40 -8.73 13.37 8.46
C GLY A 40 -10.19 13.08 8.15
N GLU A 41 -10.49 12.57 6.95
CA GLU A 41 -11.84 12.24 6.52
C GLU A 41 -12.44 11.11 7.37
N LEU A 42 -11.68 10.03 7.61
CA LEU A 42 -12.15 8.92 8.43
C LEU A 42 -12.40 9.35 9.88
N TYR A 43 -11.49 10.13 10.45
CA TYR A 43 -11.60 10.64 11.82
C TYR A 43 -12.85 11.48 12.01
N LEU A 44 -13.12 12.43 11.10
CA LEU A 44 -14.24 13.35 11.22
C LEU A 44 -15.59 12.73 10.85
N ASP A 45 -15.62 11.92 9.78
CA ASP A 45 -16.89 11.56 9.13
C ASP A 45 -17.35 10.12 9.40
N TYR A 46 -16.44 9.21 9.78
CA TYR A 46 -16.72 7.76 9.83
C TYR A 46 -16.42 7.08 11.16
N PHE A 47 -15.51 7.65 11.96
CA PHE A 47 -14.98 7.02 13.17
C PHE A 47 -15.18 7.83 14.46
N ASP A 48 -16.05 8.85 14.45
CA ASP A 48 -16.42 9.65 15.63
C ASP A 48 -15.19 10.11 16.42
N GLU A 49 -14.23 10.72 15.71
CA GLU A 49 -13.00 11.23 16.29
C GLU A 49 -12.12 10.16 16.97
N ASN A 50 -12.23 8.89 16.54
CA ASN A 50 -11.44 7.79 17.10
C ASN A 50 -11.09 6.68 16.10
N LEU A 51 -9.87 6.73 15.56
CA LEU A 51 -9.37 5.74 14.59
C LEU A 51 -8.91 4.40 15.19
N THR A 52 -8.98 4.16 16.51
CA THR A 52 -8.38 2.97 17.15
C THR A 52 -8.87 1.64 16.57
N ASN A 53 -10.08 1.61 16.02
CA ASN A 53 -10.69 0.42 15.40
C ASN A 53 -10.56 0.38 13.86
N LEU A 54 -9.80 1.30 13.27
CA LEU A 54 -9.53 1.29 11.83
C LEU A 54 -8.76 0.02 11.47
N THR A 55 -9.22 -0.66 10.41
CA THR A 55 -8.57 -1.85 9.86
C THR A 55 -8.00 -1.55 8.48
N TYR A 56 -7.02 -2.35 8.07
CA TYR A 56 -6.46 -2.28 6.72
C TYR A 56 -7.55 -2.43 5.63
N ASP A 57 -8.44 -3.42 5.77
CA ASP A 57 -9.51 -3.65 4.80
C ASP A 57 -10.45 -2.45 4.66
N TYR A 58 -10.77 -1.77 5.76
CA TYR A 58 -11.58 -0.56 5.72
C TYR A 58 -10.82 0.58 5.02
N TYR A 59 -9.57 0.81 5.41
CA TYR A 59 -8.69 1.81 4.82
C TYR A 59 -8.58 1.63 3.30
N ILE A 60 -8.21 0.43 2.83
CA ILE A 60 -8.13 0.12 1.40
C ILE A 60 -9.48 0.24 0.70
N GLY A 61 -10.55 -0.23 1.34
CA GLY A 61 -11.90 -0.11 0.83
C GLY A 61 -12.36 1.33 0.67
N TYR A 62 -11.92 2.22 1.55
CA TYR A 62 -12.18 3.65 1.49
C TYR A 62 -11.34 4.31 0.40
N LEU A 63 -10.02 4.18 0.46
CA LEU A 63 -9.07 4.77 -0.49
C LEU A 63 -9.43 4.37 -1.93
N SER A 64 -9.77 3.10 -2.18
CA SER A 64 -10.16 2.64 -3.52
C SER A 64 -11.37 3.36 -4.14
N LYS A 65 -12.21 4.00 -3.32
CA LYS A 65 -13.42 4.72 -3.74
C LYS A 65 -13.19 6.23 -3.80
N THR A 66 -12.22 6.74 -3.05
CA THR A 66 -11.99 8.16 -2.83
C THR A 66 -10.62 8.64 -3.31
N GLU A 67 -9.82 7.76 -3.92
CA GLU A 67 -8.49 8.06 -4.46
C GLU A 67 -8.52 9.35 -5.29
N ALA A 68 -7.66 10.30 -4.91
CA ALA A 68 -7.57 11.56 -5.60
C ALA A 68 -7.10 11.35 -7.04
N PRO A 69 -7.58 12.14 -8.02
CA PRO A 69 -7.12 12.03 -9.41
C PRO A 69 -5.60 12.19 -9.59
N SER A 70 -4.93 12.92 -8.70
CA SER A 70 -3.47 13.08 -8.69
C SER A 70 -2.72 11.83 -8.21
N ALA A 71 -3.32 11.05 -7.30
CA ALA A 71 -2.73 9.84 -6.72
C ALA A 71 -3.24 8.56 -7.41
N LYS A 72 -3.63 8.67 -8.68
CA LYS A 72 -4.32 7.60 -9.39
C LYS A 72 -3.43 6.35 -9.49
N GLY A 73 -3.95 5.23 -9.01
CA GLY A 73 -3.24 3.94 -9.01
C GLY A 73 -2.46 3.66 -7.72
N LEU A 74 -2.42 4.58 -6.76
CA LEU A 74 -1.83 4.37 -5.44
C LEU A 74 -2.40 3.12 -4.77
N THR A 75 -3.73 3.00 -4.77
CA THR A 75 -4.44 1.88 -4.14
C THR A 75 -4.00 0.53 -4.73
N GLU A 76 -3.78 0.48 -6.05
CA GLU A 76 -3.34 -0.72 -6.73
C GLU A 76 -1.93 -1.10 -6.27
N ILE A 77 -1.02 -0.13 -6.15
CA ILE A 77 0.34 -0.38 -5.67
C ILE A 77 0.32 -0.90 -4.23
N ILE A 78 -0.43 -0.27 -3.33
CA ILE A 78 -0.54 -0.70 -1.92
C ILE A 78 -1.07 -2.14 -1.82
N LYS A 79 -2.09 -2.48 -2.61
CA LYS A 79 -2.65 -3.85 -2.65
C LYS A 79 -1.68 -4.91 -3.16
N ASN A 80 -0.65 -4.52 -3.90
CA ASN A 80 0.37 -5.42 -4.42
C ASN A 80 1.58 -5.57 -3.49
N ALA A 81 1.59 -4.92 -2.32
CA ALA A 81 2.57 -5.24 -1.28
C ALA A 81 2.44 -6.72 -0.84
N ASP A 82 3.57 -7.37 -0.59
CA ASP A 82 3.66 -8.77 -0.17
C ASP A 82 3.21 -8.98 1.27
N ASP A 83 3.39 -7.96 2.12
CA ASP A 83 2.88 -7.93 3.49
C ASP A 83 2.46 -6.51 3.87
N HIS A 84 1.48 -6.41 4.77
CA HIS A 84 0.94 -5.14 5.24
C HIS A 84 0.60 -5.19 6.73
N TYR A 85 0.79 -4.05 7.40
CA TYR A 85 0.42 -3.88 8.80
C TYR A 85 -0.21 -2.51 9.01
N LEU A 86 -1.46 -2.49 9.47
CA LEU A 86 -2.12 -1.26 9.88
C LEU A 86 -2.40 -1.30 11.38
N THR A 87 -2.00 -0.26 12.07
CA THR A 87 -2.39 0.01 13.45
C THR A 87 -2.77 1.47 13.59
N ALA A 88 -3.71 1.77 14.48
CA ALA A 88 -4.17 3.13 14.71
C ALA A 88 -4.10 3.54 16.18
N ASP A 89 -4.04 4.84 16.41
CA ASP A 89 -4.37 5.49 17.66
C ASP A 89 -5.71 6.24 17.51
N THR A 90 -6.02 7.15 18.44
CA THR A 90 -7.28 7.90 18.39
C THR A 90 -7.39 8.81 17.17
N SER A 91 -6.27 9.34 16.68
CA SER A 91 -6.22 10.44 15.71
C SER A 91 -5.49 10.12 14.42
N ASN A 92 -4.63 9.10 14.43
CA ASN A 92 -3.79 8.74 13.30
C ASN A 92 -3.71 7.23 13.14
N PHE A 93 -3.23 6.80 11.98
CA PHE A 93 -2.81 5.44 11.74
C PHE A 93 -1.38 5.37 11.24
N TYR A 94 -0.83 4.16 11.33
CA TYR A 94 0.45 3.77 10.79
C TYR A 94 0.21 2.66 9.77
N LEU A 95 0.75 2.83 8.58
CA LEU A 95 0.69 1.85 7.52
C LEU A 95 2.10 1.34 7.21
N GLY A 96 2.35 0.07 7.53
CA GLY A 96 3.51 -0.67 7.10
C GLY A 96 3.21 -1.44 5.81
N LEU A 97 4.11 -1.36 4.83
CA LEU A 97 4.07 -2.12 3.59
C LEU A 97 5.43 -2.76 3.34
N TYR A 98 5.43 -4.01 2.90
CA TYR A 98 6.63 -4.71 2.47
C TYR A 98 6.50 -5.13 1.00
N PHE A 99 7.49 -4.76 0.20
CA PHE A 99 7.61 -5.13 -1.21
C PHE A 99 8.85 -6.01 -1.38
N ALA A 100 8.65 -7.31 -1.61
CA ALA A 100 9.70 -8.31 -1.65
C ALA A 100 10.59 -8.19 -2.90
N ASP A 101 9.99 -7.83 -4.04
CA ASP A 101 10.73 -7.67 -5.30
C ASP A 101 11.75 -6.52 -5.23
N ASP A 102 11.42 -5.44 -4.52
CA ASP A 102 12.31 -4.30 -4.29
C ASP A 102 13.13 -4.42 -2.99
N ASN A 103 12.79 -5.39 -2.14
CA ASN A 103 13.35 -5.58 -0.79
C ASN A 103 13.22 -4.31 0.08
N VAL A 104 12.02 -3.74 0.09
CA VAL A 104 11.73 -2.46 0.78
C VAL A 104 10.63 -2.64 1.81
N ILE A 105 10.86 -2.10 3.01
CA ILE A 105 9.79 -1.81 3.98
C ILE A 105 9.52 -0.31 3.98
N ILE A 106 8.25 0.04 3.85
CA ILE A 106 7.73 1.41 3.99
C ILE A 106 6.90 1.45 5.26
N CYS A 107 7.05 2.51 6.04
CA CYS A 107 6.16 2.84 7.15
C CYS A 107 5.73 4.28 6.96
N ASP A 108 4.43 4.49 6.75
CA ASP A 108 3.85 5.82 6.78
C ASP A 108 3.10 6.08 8.09
N TYR A 109 3.08 7.35 8.49
CA TYR A 109 2.27 7.86 9.59
C TYR A 109 1.36 8.96 9.07
N SER A 110 0.06 8.74 9.23
CA SER A 110 -0.99 9.57 8.64
C SER A 110 -1.10 10.99 9.20
N GLY A 111 -0.27 11.39 10.17
CA GLY A 111 -0.21 12.78 10.66
C GLY A 111 0.85 13.62 9.96
N SER A 112 1.40 13.14 8.84
CA SER A 112 2.36 13.83 7.97
C SER A 112 1.93 13.72 6.52
N ALA A 113 2.13 14.77 5.73
CA ALA A 113 1.89 14.73 4.27
C ALA A 113 3.03 14.03 3.48
N PHE A 114 4.03 13.51 4.18
CA PHE A 114 5.19 12.83 3.60
C PHE A 114 5.34 11.47 4.24
N THR A 115 5.65 10.46 3.42
CA THR A 115 6.02 9.11 3.87
C THR A 115 7.06 9.19 4.99
N ASP A 116 6.74 8.65 6.16
CA ASP A 116 7.57 8.80 7.36
C ASP A 116 8.92 8.08 7.26
N SER A 117 8.93 6.81 6.84
CA SER A 117 10.12 5.97 6.84
C SER A 117 10.15 4.98 5.68
N VAL A 118 11.31 4.88 5.01
CA VAL A 118 11.57 3.91 3.94
C VAL A 118 12.91 3.22 4.24
N ALA A 119 12.90 1.88 4.29
CA ALA A 119 14.08 1.06 4.52
C ALA A 119 14.28 0.09 3.35
N VAL A 120 15.40 0.24 2.65
CA VAL A 120 15.83 -0.64 1.56
C VAL A 120 16.87 -1.62 2.10
N TYR A 121 16.66 -2.90 1.88
CA TYR A 121 17.52 -3.97 2.38
C TYR A 121 18.36 -4.55 1.25
N GLY A 122 19.61 -4.91 1.57
CA GLY A 122 20.47 -5.68 0.67
C GLY A 122 20.05 -7.15 0.58
N LEU A 123 20.52 -7.86 -0.44
CA LEU A 123 20.21 -9.28 -0.69
C LEU A 123 20.54 -10.23 0.48
N ASN A 124 21.45 -9.83 1.37
CA ASN A 124 21.90 -10.62 2.51
C ASN A 124 21.42 -10.08 3.87
N ASP A 125 20.64 -9.00 3.86
CA ASP A 125 20.15 -8.41 5.09
C ASP A 125 19.00 -9.24 5.66
N SER A 126 18.93 -9.32 6.99
CA SER A 126 17.75 -9.86 7.65
C SER A 126 16.66 -8.82 7.63
N ILE A 127 15.55 -9.13 6.96
CA ILE A 127 14.35 -8.30 6.95
C ILE A 127 13.66 -8.48 8.30
N PRO A 128 13.40 -7.40 9.06
CA PRO A 128 12.68 -7.50 10.34
C PRO A 128 11.20 -7.84 10.11
N GLU A 129 10.53 -8.32 11.16
CA GLU A 129 9.07 -8.44 11.10
C GLU A 129 8.43 -7.06 10.90
N LEU A 130 7.48 -6.95 9.95
CA LEU A 130 6.88 -5.69 9.55
C LEU A 130 6.23 -4.95 10.73
N LYS A 131 5.51 -5.68 11.59
CA LYS A 131 4.93 -5.14 12.82
C LYS A 131 5.98 -4.52 13.73
N GLU A 132 7.09 -5.22 13.98
CA GLU A 132 8.17 -4.70 14.83
C GLU A 132 8.81 -3.46 14.22
N PHE A 133 8.98 -3.43 12.90
CA PHE A 133 9.48 -2.27 12.18
C PHE A 133 8.55 -1.06 12.38
N VAL A 134 7.24 -1.21 12.16
CA VAL A 134 6.27 -0.13 12.30
C VAL A 134 6.19 0.36 13.75
N GLU A 135 6.14 -0.54 14.73
CA GLU A 135 6.07 -0.17 16.15
C GLU A 135 7.36 0.52 16.63
N LYS A 136 8.52 0.12 16.13
CA LYS A 136 9.80 0.75 16.45
C LYS A 136 9.98 2.11 15.78
N THR A 137 9.54 2.26 14.54
CA THR A 137 9.89 3.43 13.71
C THR A 137 8.80 4.50 13.79
N GLY A 138 7.53 4.09 13.72
CA GLY A 138 6.39 5.01 13.78
C GLY A 138 6.07 5.52 15.19
N ARG A 139 6.17 4.67 16.23
CA ARG A 139 5.68 5.04 17.59
C ARG A 139 6.74 5.57 18.54
N LYS A 140 8.03 5.32 18.33
CA LYS A 140 9.08 5.80 19.26
C LYS A 140 9.40 7.28 19.16
N ASN A 141 8.99 7.94 18.08
CA ASN A 141 9.34 9.32 17.79
C ASN A 141 8.18 10.31 18.01
N ARG A 142 7.02 9.86 18.53
CA ARG A 142 5.79 10.65 18.67
C ARG A 142 5.08 10.31 19.98
#